data_AF-A0A7C4ASQ1-F1
#
_entry.id   AF-A0A7C4ASQ1-F1
#
_cell.length_a   1.000
_cell.length_b   1.000
_cell.length_c   1.000
_cell.angle_alpha   90.00
_cell.angle_beta   90.00
_cell.angle_gamma   90.00
#
_symmetry.space_group_name_H-M   'P 1'
#
loop_
_entity.id
_entity.type
_entity.pdbx_description
1 polymer ?
#
loop_
_entity_poly.entity_id
_entity_poly.type
_entity_poly.pdbx_seq_one_letter_code
_entity_poly.pdbx_strand_id
1 'polypeptide(L)'
;TAHIDPSKCTACGLCARVCPYHAIEGGKEQGFYRVIEAACQGCGACVPECRFGAIEQAHFTEEQIVAQIDQALEKDPHTKIIAFACNWCSYAGADFAGVSRIQYPHNVRIIRTMCSGRVSPKWIERAFLKGAGAVLVSGCHPSDCHYNNANQHTARRVETFWKKMDRLELNKNRLRLAWVSAAEGAQFAKVIKEMEETVRSLTPEEREAFIAKLAKAKQKKSESS
;
A
#
# COMPACT_ATOMS: atom_id res chain seq x y z
N THR A 1 8.47 -0.93 15.84
CA THR A 1 7.48 0.03 16.37
C THR A 1 7.34 1.20 15.40
N ALA A 2 6.49 2.19 15.71
CA ALA A 2 6.42 3.47 14.99
C ALA A 2 6.91 4.59 15.89
N HIS A 3 7.42 5.68 15.29
CA HIS A 3 7.91 6.87 15.98
C HIS A 3 7.20 8.11 15.43
N ILE A 4 6.88 9.07 16.30
CA ILE A 4 6.29 10.36 15.90
C ILE A 4 7.29 11.47 16.23
N ASP A 5 7.70 12.21 15.21
CA ASP A 5 8.51 13.44 15.33
C ASP A 5 7.63 14.60 15.84
N PRO A 6 7.83 15.07 17.08
CA PRO A 6 7.00 16.14 17.65
C PRO A 6 7.11 17.45 16.87
N SER A 7 8.24 17.74 16.22
CA SER A 7 8.46 18.99 15.49
C SER A 7 7.59 19.14 14.25
N LYS A 8 7.12 18.02 13.68
CA LYS A 8 6.23 17.96 12.51
C LYS A 8 4.77 17.69 12.89
N CYS A 9 4.51 17.34 14.15
CA CYS A 9 3.20 16.94 14.61
C CYS A 9 2.31 18.16 14.90
N THR A 10 1.07 18.13 14.43
CA THR A 10 0.09 19.22 14.63
C THR A 10 -1.04 18.84 15.60
N ALA A 11 -0.86 17.75 16.36
CA ALA A 11 -1.85 17.23 17.30
C ALA A 11 -3.27 17.00 16.72
N CYS A 12 -3.39 16.58 15.46
CA CYS A 12 -4.70 16.37 14.82
C CYS A 12 -5.44 15.07 15.21
N GLY A 13 -4.73 14.09 15.81
CA GLY A 13 -5.30 12.85 16.35
C GLY A 13 -5.74 11.79 15.33
N LEU A 14 -5.50 11.99 14.03
CA LEU A 14 -5.81 10.99 12.99
C LEU A 14 -5.07 9.67 13.21
N CYS A 15 -3.79 9.72 13.57
CA CYS A 15 -2.97 8.54 13.82
C CYS A 15 -3.47 7.73 15.02
N ALA A 16 -3.89 8.39 16.11
CA ALA A 16 -4.43 7.73 17.29
C ALA A 16 -5.74 7.00 16.99
N ARG A 17 -6.62 7.58 16.17
CA ARG A 17 -7.92 6.98 15.79
C ARG A 17 -7.79 5.68 14.99
N VAL A 18 -6.70 5.49 14.26
CA VAL A 18 -6.47 4.27 13.46
C VAL A 18 -5.58 3.25 14.17
N CYS A 19 -5.17 3.51 15.41
CA CYS A 19 -4.31 2.59 16.14
C CYS A 19 -5.15 1.47 16.78
N PRO A 20 -5.01 0.21 16.33
CA PRO A 20 -5.79 -0.90 16.89
C PRO A 20 -5.38 -1.31 18.32
N TYR A 21 -4.27 -0.76 18.82
CA TYR A 21 -3.70 -1.07 20.12
C TYR A 21 -3.75 0.12 21.09
N HIS A 22 -4.38 1.24 20.69
CA HIS A 22 -4.41 2.47 21.48
C HIS A 22 -3.01 2.93 21.95
N ALA A 23 -1.98 2.63 21.16
CA ALA A 23 -0.58 2.87 21.50
C ALA A 23 -0.09 4.30 21.20
N ILE A 24 -1.00 5.25 20.99
CA ILE A 24 -0.67 6.64 20.64
C ILE A 24 -1.39 7.56 21.61
N GLU A 25 -0.63 8.36 22.35
CA GLU A 25 -1.13 9.26 23.40
C GLU A 25 -0.65 10.69 23.17
N GLY A 26 -1.26 11.64 23.88
CA GLY A 26 -1.07 13.07 23.69
C GLY A 26 -2.32 13.72 23.12
N GLY A 27 -2.17 14.91 22.57
CA GLY A 27 -3.31 15.73 22.19
C GLY A 27 -2.96 17.20 22.05
N LYS A 28 -3.99 18.02 21.86
CA LYS A 28 -3.83 19.46 21.66
C LYS A 28 -3.21 20.18 22.85
N GLU A 29 -3.47 19.71 24.07
CA GLU A 29 -2.90 20.30 25.29
C GLU A 29 -1.38 20.14 25.33
N GLN A 30 -0.87 18.97 24.95
CA GLN A 30 0.57 18.71 24.87
C GLN A 30 1.19 19.26 23.57
N GLY A 31 0.37 19.60 22.57
CA GLY A 31 0.81 20.08 21.26
C GLY A 31 1.29 18.99 20.30
N PHE A 32 1.43 17.74 20.75
CA PHE A 32 1.84 16.61 19.92
C PHE A 32 1.29 15.28 20.43
N TYR A 33 1.42 14.25 19.59
CA TYR A 33 1.21 12.84 19.94
C TYR A 33 2.54 12.10 19.99
N ARG A 34 2.65 11.09 20.84
CA ARG A 34 3.78 10.16 20.92
C ARG A 34 3.29 8.71 20.91
N VAL A 35 4.17 7.79 20.56
CA VAL A 35 3.88 6.35 20.57
C VAL A 35 4.34 5.77 21.91
N ILE A 36 3.48 4.99 22.55
CA ILE A 36 3.83 4.17 23.70
C ILE A 36 4.48 2.89 23.14
N GLU A 37 5.81 2.83 23.16
CA GLU A 37 6.56 1.75 22.50
C GLU A 37 6.14 0.36 22.99
N ALA A 38 5.91 0.20 24.29
CA ALA A 38 5.49 -1.06 24.91
C ALA A 38 4.13 -1.58 24.39
N ALA A 39 3.25 -0.70 23.93
CA ALA A 39 1.95 -1.09 23.37
C ALA A 39 2.00 -1.25 21.84
N CYS A 40 2.98 -0.64 21.17
CA CYS A 40 3.04 -0.58 19.72
C CYS A 40 3.46 -1.90 19.08
N GLN A 41 2.53 -2.60 18.44
CA GLN A 41 2.83 -3.84 17.71
C GLN A 41 3.43 -3.62 16.30
N GLY A 42 3.69 -2.37 15.91
CA GLY A 42 4.42 -2.06 14.67
C GLY A 42 3.66 -2.38 13.37
N CYS A 43 2.32 -2.31 13.34
CA CYS A 43 1.53 -2.57 12.13
C CYS A 43 1.70 -1.50 11.03
N GLY A 44 2.06 -0.27 11.41
CA GLY A 44 2.30 0.85 10.48
C GLY A 44 1.04 1.55 9.95
N ALA A 45 -0.16 1.20 10.44
CA ALA A 45 -1.43 1.77 9.95
C ALA A 45 -1.56 3.29 10.15
N CYS A 46 -0.88 3.85 11.15
CA CYS A 46 -0.86 5.28 11.45
C CYS A 46 -0.03 6.11 10.47
N VAL A 47 0.97 5.51 9.81
CA VAL A 47 1.92 6.25 8.96
C VAL A 47 1.20 6.94 7.79
N PRO A 48 0.34 6.26 7.01
CA PRO A 48 -0.36 6.91 5.89
C PRO A 48 -1.39 7.96 6.31
N GLU A 49 -1.81 7.99 7.58
CA GLU A 49 -2.75 9.00 8.08
C GLU A 49 -2.09 10.35 8.36
N CYS A 50 -0.77 10.37 8.58
CA CYS A 50 -0.06 11.60 8.84
C CYS A 50 0.20 12.38 7.55
N ARG A 51 -0.55 13.47 7.37
CA ARG A 51 -0.39 14.38 6.22
C ARG A 51 0.87 15.22 6.29
N PHE A 52 1.43 15.38 7.50
CA PHE A 52 2.61 16.20 7.80
C PHE A 52 3.92 15.42 7.74
N GLY A 53 3.88 14.11 7.47
CA GLY A 53 5.09 13.27 7.44
C GLY A 53 5.79 13.16 8.80
N ALA A 54 5.03 13.28 9.89
CA ALA A 54 5.57 13.23 11.25
C ALA A 54 5.77 11.81 11.78
N ILE A 55 5.38 10.76 11.06
CA ILE A 55 5.37 9.38 11.58
C ILE A 55 6.20 8.48 10.69
N GLU A 56 7.10 7.73 11.30
CA GLU A 56 7.91 6.69 10.64
C GLU A 56 7.70 5.32 11.30
N GLN A 57 7.88 4.26 10.52
CA GLN A 57 7.85 2.88 11.00
C GLN A 57 9.25 2.30 10.89
N ALA A 58 9.73 1.68 11.97
CA ALA A 58 11.02 1.00 11.96
C ALA A 58 11.06 -0.13 10.91
N HIS A 59 12.17 -0.23 10.18
CA HIS A 59 12.47 -1.26 9.16
C HIS A 59 11.55 -1.30 7.92
N PHE A 60 10.57 -0.39 7.83
CA PHE A 60 9.70 -0.20 6.68
C PHE A 60 9.45 1.31 6.49
N THR A 61 10.54 2.09 6.47
CA THR A 61 10.48 3.54 6.33
C THR A 61 9.93 3.93 4.97
N GLU A 62 9.48 5.17 4.85
CA GLU A 62 8.95 5.68 3.58
C GLU A 62 10.00 5.59 2.48
N GLU A 63 11.25 5.93 2.80
CA GLU A 63 12.41 5.93 1.91
C GLU A 63 12.75 4.51 1.43
N GLN A 64 12.76 3.54 2.36
CA GLN A 64 13.06 2.14 2.04
C GLN A 64 12.04 1.53 1.08
N ILE A 65 10.75 1.83 1.28
CA ILE A 65 9.68 1.31 0.41
C ILE A 65 9.69 2.03 -0.94
N VAL A 66 9.89 3.35 -0.94
CA VAL A 66 10.02 4.13 -2.17
C VAL A 66 11.21 3.64 -3.02
N ALA A 67 12.36 3.37 -2.40
CA ALA A 67 13.52 2.83 -3.10
C ALA A 67 13.23 1.47 -3.75
N GLN A 68 12.50 0.58 -3.06
CA GLN A 68 12.08 -0.71 -3.63
C GLN A 68 11.12 -0.54 -4.82
N ILE A 69 10.15 0.39 -4.74
CA ILE A 69 9.25 0.70 -5.85
C ILE A 69 10.04 1.18 -7.07
N ASP A 70 10.95 2.13 -6.85
CA ASP A 70 11.74 2.73 -7.92
C ASP A 70 12.65 1.72 -8.60
N GLN A 71 13.34 0.89 -7.82
CA GLN A 71 14.18 -0.16 -8.35
C GLN A 71 13.32 -1.14 -9.16
N ALA A 72 12.21 -1.62 -8.59
CA ALA A 72 11.39 -2.65 -9.23
C ALA A 72 10.82 -2.21 -10.58
N LEU A 73 10.73 -0.90 -10.80
CA LEU A 73 10.21 -0.24 -12.00
C LEU A 73 11.30 0.43 -12.86
N GLU A 74 12.58 0.18 -12.58
CA GLU A 74 13.68 0.74 -13.37
C GLU A 74 13.66 0.24 -14.82
N LYS A 75 13.30 -1.03 -15.03
CA LYS A 75 13.27 -1.69 -16.34
C LYS A 75 11.91 -2.25 -16.67
N ASP A 76 11.44 -1.96 -17.89
CA ASP A 76 10.15 -2.38 -18.44
C ASP A 76 8.97 -2.23 -17.46
N PRO A 77 8.79 -1.05 -16.83
CA PRO A 77 7.84 -0.87 -15.73
C PRO A 77 6.41 -1.25 -16.12
N HIS A 78 6.05 -0.98 -17.38
CA HIS A 78 4.74 -1.27 -17.94
C HIS A 78 4.39 -2.75 -17.96
N THR A 79 5.38 -3.64 -17.90
CA THR A 79 5.17 -5.10 -17.81
C THR A 79 4.98 -5.58 -16.38
N LYS A 80 5.31 -4.76 -15.38
CA LYS A 80 5.42 -5.19 -13.99
C LYS A 80 4.11 -5.04 -13.23
N ILE A 81 3.90 -5.96 -12.28
CA ILE A 81 2.88 -5.87 -11.24
C ILE A 81 3.60 -5.56 -9.92
N ILE A 82 3.39 -4.39 -9.35
CA ILE A 82 3.90 -4.10 -8.00
C ILE A 82 2.91 -4.65 -6.98
N ALA A 83 3.33 -5.62 -6.19
CA ALA A 83 2.49 -6.25 -5.17
C ALA A 83 2.95 -5.85 -3.77
N PHE A 84 2.17 -5.01 -3.09
CA PHE A 84 2.34 -4.76 -1.66
C PHE A 84 1.68 -5.90 -0.89
N ALA A 85 2.48 -6.77 -0.27
CA ALA A 85 2.00 -7.93 0.47
C ALA A 85 2.26 -7.77 1.96
N CYS A 86 1.24 -8.03 2.80
CA CYS A 86 1.46 -8.08 4.24
C CYS A 86 2.32 -9.29 4.62
N ASN A 87 3.17 -9.13 5.62
CA ASN A 87 4.14 -10.13 6.07
C ASN A 87 3.46 -11.44 6.49
N TRP A 88 2.37 -11.32 7.24
CA TRP A 88 1.76 -12.45 7.95
C TRP A 88 0.95 -13.40 7.07
N CYS A 89 0.27 -12.86 6.05
CA CYS A 89 -0.67 -13.65 5.25
C CYS A 89 -0.22 -13.68 3.79
N SER A 90 -0.28 -12.55 3.09
CA SER A 90 -0.10 -12.57 1.63
C SER A 90 1.33 -12.81 1.19
N TYR A 91 2.32 -12.34 1.94
CA TYR A 91 3.73 -12.66 1.68
C TYR A 91 3.98 -14.15 1.92
N ALA A 92 3.49 -14.68 3.05
CA ALA A 92 3.54 -16.11 3.34
C ALA A 92 2.77 -16.97 2.32
N GLY A 93 1.65 -16.47 1.78
CA GLY A 93 0.90 -17.13 0.70
C GLY A 93 1.68 -17.15 -0.61
N ALA A 94 2.44 -16.10 -0.91
CA ALA A 94 3.39 -16.11 -2.03
C ALA A 94 4.52 -17.12 -1.82
N ASP A 95 5.08 -17.20 -0.60
CA ASP A 95 6.09 -18.20 -0.23
C ASP A 95 5.52 -19.63 -0.34
N PHE A 96 4.28 -19.84 0.10
CA PHE A 96 3.58 -21.12 -0.02
C PHE A 96 3.40 -21.52 -1.49
N ALA A 97 3.05 -20.57 -2.37
CA ALA A 97 3.00 -20.84 -3.81
C ALA A 97 4.37 -21.32 -4.34
N GLY A 98 5.46 -20.72 -3.86
CA GLY A 98 6.83 -21.14 -4.19
C GLY A 98 7.16 -22.55 -3.70
N VAL A 99 6.93 -22.85 -2.42
CA VAL A 99 7.20 -24.18 -1.82
C VAL A 99 6.35 -25.28 -2.48
N SER A 100 5.09 -24.97 -2.79
CA SER A 100 4.18 -25.88 -3.50
C SER A 100 4.40 -25.91 -5.01
N ARG A 101 5.42 -25.21 -5.54
CA ARG A 101 5.78 -25.15 -6.97
C ARG A 101 4.65 -24.69 -7.89
N ILE A 102 3.73 -23.88 -7.37
CA ILE A 102 2.59 -23.34 -8.11
C ILE A 102 3.10 -22.24 -9.05
N GLN A 103 2.98 -22.47 -10.36
CA GLN A 103 3.47 -21.55 -11.37
C GLN A 103 2.52 -20.36 -11.58
N TYR A 104 3.09 -19.16 -11.69
CA TYR A 104 2.44 -17.92 -12.07
C TYR A 104 3.43 -17.01 -12.83
N PRO A 105 2.96 -15.96 -13.54
CA PRO A 105 3.81 -15.05 -14.27
C PRO A 105 4.93 -14.39 -13.45
N HIS A 106 6.13 -14.28 -14.02
CA HIS A 106 7.35 -13.79 -13.34
C HIS A 106 7.48 -12.26 -13.28
N ASN A 107 6.47 -11.52 -13.72
CA ASN A 107 6.46 -10.07 -13.82
C ASN A 107 5.96 -9.37 -12.55
N VAL A 108 5.53 -10.12 -11.53
CA VAL A 108 5.24 -9.56 -10.21
C VAL A 108 6.54 -9.20 -9.47
N ARG A 109 6.51 -8.08 -8.76
CA ARG A 109 7.56 -7.64 -7.82
C ARG A 109 6.90 -7.38 -6.47
N ILE A 110 7.19 -8.25 -5.52
CA ILE A 110 6.58 -8.24 -4.19
C ILE A 110 7.38 -7.30 -3.28
N ILE A 111 6.70 -6.30 -2.72
CA ILE A 111 7.22 -5.39 -1.71
C ILE A 111 6.54 -5.73 -0.40
N ARG A 112 7.35 -6.18 0.57
CA ARG A 112 6.86 -6.62 1.87
C ARG A 112 6.50 -5.43 2.75
N THR A 113 5.37 -5.54 3.45
CA THR A 113 4.96 -4.62 4.52
C THR A 113 4.51 -5.43 5.72
N MET A 114 4.60 -4.91 6.96
CA MET A 114 4.09 -5.67 8.11
C MET A 114 2.58 -5.90 8.03
N CYS A 115 1.83 -4.87 7.63
CA CYS A 115 0.39 -4.94 7.45
C CYS A 115 0.03 -4.25 6.14
N SER A 116 -1.04 -4.72 5.49
CA SER A 116 -1.63 -3.96 4.37
C SER A 116 -2.04 -2.55 4.79
N GLY A 117 -2.36 -2.34 6.07
CA GLY A 117 -2.67 -1.03 6.65
C GLY A 117 -1.52 -0.03 6.56
N ARG A 118 -0.27 -0.48 6.38
CA ARG A 118 0.88 0.41 6.12
C ARG A 118 0.89 0.97 4.70
N VAL A 119 0.24 0.30 3.75
CA VAL A 119 0.23 0.69 2.34
C VAL A 119 -0.43 2.06 2.20
N SER A 120 0.36 3.03 1.75
CA SER A 120 -0.09 4.40 1.56
C SER A 120 -0.66 4.58 0.14
N PRO A 121 -1.71 5.42 -0.03
CA PRO A 121 -2.15 5.82 -1.36
C PRO A 121 -1.05 6.49 -2.20
N LYS A 122 -0.06 7.12 -1.53
CA LYS A 122 1.10 7.74 -2.18
C LYS A 122 1.99 6.71 -2.86
N TRP A 123 2.13 5.50 -2.31
CA TRP A 123 2.89 4.42 -2.93
C TRP A 123 2.20 3.87 -4.17
N ILE A 124 0.88 3.69 -4.11
CA ILE A 124 0.07 3.28 -5.26
C ILE A 124 0.20 4.32 -6.38
N GLU A 125 0.03 5.62 -6.05
CA GLU A 125 0.24 6.72 -6.99
C GLU A 125 1.65 6.71 -7.58
N ARG A 126 2.68 6.53 -6.75
CA ARG A 126 4.07 6.51 -7.20
C ARG A 126 4.33 5.37 -8.18
N ALA A 127 3.89 4.15 -7.85
CA ALA A 127 4.07 2.99 -8.71
C ALA A 127 3.46 3.22 -10.10
N PHE A 128 2.24 3.77 -10.16
CA PHE A 128 1.62 4.12 -11.43
C PHE A 128 2.35 5.25 -12.17
N LEU A 129 2.77 6.31 -11.47
CA LEU A 129 3.53 7.41 -12.09
C LEU A 129 4.90 6.97 -12.62
N LYS A 130 5.48 5.93 -12.04
CA LYS A 130 6.69 5.24 -12.52
C LYS A 130 6.41 4.25 -13.66
N GLY A 131 5.15 4.09 -14.06
CA GLY A 131 4.74 3.30 -15.21
C GLY A 131 4.39 1.85 -14.91
N ALA A 132 4.16 1.45 -13.64
CA ALA A 132 3.76 0.09 -13.31
C ALA A 132 2.53 -0.35 -14.12
N GLY A 133 2.58 -1.54 -14.74
CA GLY A 133 1.45 -2.11 -15.49
C GLY A 133 0.21 -2.25 -14.61
N ALA A 134 0.38 -2.82 -13.42
CA ALA A 134 -0.66 -2.91 -12.41
C ALA A 134 -0.09 -2.84 -10.98
N VAL A 135 -0.95 -2.56 -10.01
CA VAL A 135 -0.62 -2.52 -8.59
C VAL A 135 -1.58 -3.42 -7.82
N LEU A 136 -1.02 -4.34 -7.04
CA LEU A 136 -1.73 -5.21 -6.13
C LEU A 136 -1.49 -4.74 -4.69
N VAL A 137 -2.56 -4.57 -3.93
CA VAL A 137 -2.49 -4.46 -2.47
C VAL A 137 -3.09 -5.75 -1.91
N SER A 138 -2.30 -6.52 -1.16
CA SER A 138 -2.72 -7.81 -0.63
C SER A 138 -2.49 -7.91 0.88
N GLY A 139 -3.48 -8.41 1.60
CA GLY A 139 -3.40 -8.61 3.04
C GLY A 139 -4.12 -9.86 3.52
N CYS A 140 -4.15 -10.02 4.85
CA CYS A 140 -5.00 -11.02 5.51
C CYS A 140 -6.48 -10.75 5.22
N HIS A 141 -7.30 -11.81 5.25
CA HIS A 141 -8.75 -11.70 5.21
C HIS A 141 -9.26 -10.71 6.27
N PRO A 142 -10.39 -10.00 6.03
CA PRO A 142 -10.86 -8.92 6.89
C PRO A 142 -10.95 -9.28 8.39
N SER A 143 -11.30 -10.52 8.72
CA SER A 143 -11.42 -11.00 10.10
C SER A 143 -10.14 -11.60 10.69
N ASP A 144 -9.11 -11.79 9.87
CA ASP A 144 -7.90 -12.56 10.23
C ASP A 144 -6.66 -11.67 10.30
N CYS A 145 -6.84 -10.35 10.42
CA CYS A 145 -5.69 -9.46 10.48
C CYS A 145 -4.88 -9.75 11.74
N HIS A 146 -3.58 -10.03 11.57
CA HIS A 146 -2.64 -10.16 12.67
C HIS A 146 -2.63 -8.93 13.60
N TYR A 147 -3.02 -7.76 13.07
CA TYR A 147 -3.10 -6.51 13.82
C TYR A 147 -4.54 -6.04 14.05
N ASN A 148 -5.40 -6.96 14.47
CA ASN A 148 -6.84 -6.78 14.76
C ASN A 148 -7.66 -6.35 13.54
N ASN A 149 -7.79 -5.06 13.29
CA ASN A 149 -8.63 -4.49 12.21
C ASN A 149 -7.85 -3.52 11.31
N ALA A 150 -6.51 -3.50 11.39
CA ALA A 150 -5.68 -2.58 10.63
C ALA A 150 -5.88 -2.68 9.09
N ASN A 151 -6.19 -3.86 8.58
CA ASN A 151 -6.49 -4.09 7.15
C ASN A 151 -7.79 -3.41 6.68
N GLN A 152 -8.74 -3.11 7.57
CA GLN A 152 -9.97 -2.39 7.21
C GLN A 152 -9.65 -0.95 6.76
N HIS A 153 -8.61 -0.34 7.31
CA HIS A 153 -8.12 0.97 6.84
C HIS A 153 -7.63 0.90 5.39
N THR A 154 -6.97 -0.21 5.01
CA THR A 154 -6.57 -0.48 3.63
C THR A 154 -7.77 -0.51 2.70
N ALA A 155 -8.82 -1.26 3.07
CA ALA A 155 -10.02 -1.39 2.26
C ALA A 155 -10.66 -0.03 1.97
N ARG A 156 -10.84 0.81 3.00
CA ARG A 156 -11.40 2.18 2.86
C ARG A 156 -10.53 3.07 1.97
N ARG A 157 -9.20 2.99 2.11
CA ARG A 157 -8.25 3.79 1.31
C ARG A 157 -8.26 3.36 -0.16
N VAL A 158 -8.26 2.06 -0.44
CA VAL A 158 -8.32 1.55 -1.82
C VAL A 158 -9.67 1.85 -2.45
N GLU A 159 -10.78 1.73 -1.72
CA GLU A 159 -12.10 2.13 -2.20
C GLU A 159 -12.15 3.63 -2.59
N THR A 160 -11.59 4.49 -1.74
CA THR A 160 -11.46 5.93 -2.03
C THR A 160 -10.57 6.16 -3.26
N PHE A 161 -9.52 5.35 -3.43
CA PHE A 161 -8.64 5.43 -4.60
C PHE A 161 -9.37 5.02 -5.89
N TRP A 162 -10.17 3.95 -5.86
CA TRP A 162 -11.00 3.56 -7.01
C TRP A 162 -12.01 4.66 -7.39
N LYS A 163 -12.66 5.30 -6.41
CA LYS A 163 -13.53 6.47 -6.68
C LYS A 163 -12.76 7.61 -7.36
N LYS A 164 -11.50 7.85 -6.96
CA LYS A 164 -10.61 8.80 -7.64
C LYS A 164 -10.29 8.35 -9.07
N MET A 165 -10.02 7.06 -9.28
CA MET A 165 -9.76 6.51 -10.62
C MET A 165 -10.96 6.66 -11.54
N ASP A 166 -12.18 6.38 -11.05
CA ASP A 166 -13.42 6.57 -11.80
C ASP A 166 -13.61 8.01 -12.25
N ARG A 167 -13.45 8.97 -11.31
CA ARG A 167 -13.57 10.40 -11.63
C ARG A 167 -12.55 10.86 -12.67
N LEU A 168 -11.40 10.20 -12.77
CA LEU A 168 -10.36 10.48 -13.75
C LEU A 168 -10.49 9.61 -15.00
N GLU A 169 -11.51 8.75 -15.09
CA GLU A 169 -11.73 7.79 -16.17
C GLU A 169 -10.47 6.93 -16.40
N LEU A 170 -9.90 6.41 -15.31
CA LEU A 170 -8.75 5.53 -15.32
C LEU A 170 -9.20 4.07 -15.25
N ASN A 171 -8.50 3.19 -15.95
CA ASN A 171 -8.76 1.75 -15.89
C ASN A 171 -8.53 1.21 -14.46
N LYS A 172 -9.62 0.96 -13.72
CA LYS A 172 -9.60 0.45 -12.34
C LYS A 172 -9.03 -0.96 -12.22
N ASN A 173 -9.09 -1.77 -13.28
CA ASN A 173 -8.59 -3.15 -13.25
C ASN A 173 -7.07 -3.19 -13.01
N ARG A 174 -6.36 -2.07 -13.25
CA ARG A 174 -4.93 -1.92 -12.94
C ARG A 174 -4.64 -1.83 -11.44
N LEU A 175 -5.62 -1.58 -10.57
CA LEU A 175 -5.47 -1.59 -9.12
C LEU A 175 -6.35 -2.69 -8.51
N ARG A 176 -5.74 -3.70 -7.90
CA ARG A 176 -6.44 -4.80 -7.25
C ARG A 176 -6.22 -4.76 -5.74
N LEU A 177 -7.29 -4.94 -4.97
CA LEU A 177 -7.23 -5.34 -3.56
C LEU A 177 -7.58 -6.82 -3.50
N ALA A 178 -6.69 -7.64 -2.93
CA ALA A 178 -6.95 -9.05 -2.71
C ALA A 178 -6.69 -9.43 -1.26
N TRP A 179 -7.43 -10.42 -0.78
CA TRP A 179 -7.21 -11.01 0.54
C TRP A 179 -6.72 -12.43 0.33
N VAL A 180 -5.51 -12.69 0.83
CA VAL A 180 -4.81 -13.96 0.64
C VAL A 180 -4.16 -14.34 1.95
N SER A 181 -4.61 -15.45 2.53
CA SER A 181 -4.06 -16.08 3.73
C SER A 181 -2.71 -16.76 3.45
N ALA A 182 -2.01 -17.15 4.51
CA ALA A 182 -0.72 -17.83 4.41
C ALA A 182 -0.79 -19.20 3.70
N ALA A 183 -1.94 -19.88 3.74
CA ALA A 183 -2.14 -21.19 3.11
C ALA A 183 -2.68 -21.09 1.67
N GLU A 184 -2.95 -19.89 1.18
CA GLU A 184 -3.67 -19.63 -0.06
C GLU A 184 -2.73 -19.35 -1.25
N GLY A 185 -1.66 -20.13 -1.41
CA GLY A 185 -0.72 -19.93 -2.51
C GLY A 185 -1.32 -20.12 -3.90
N ALA A 186 -2.29 -21.03 -4.06
CA ALA A 186 -3.04 -21.17 -5.30
C ALA A 186 -3.85 -19.90 -5.63
N GLN A 187 -4.44 -19.27 -4.62
CA GLN A 187 -5.17 -18.01 -4.76
C GLN A 187 -4.23 -16.85 -5.08
N PHE A 188 -3.05 -16.77 -4.45
CA PHE A 188 -2.04 -15.77 -4.81
C PHE A 188 -1.66 -15.90 -6.29
N ALA A 189 -1.32 -17.12 -6.73
CA ALA A 189 -0.96 -17.41 -8.12
C ALA A 189 -2.09 -17.06 -9.10
N LYS A 190 -3.34 -17.35 -8.74
CA LYS A 190 -4.53 -16.99 -9.52
C LYS A 190 -4.66 -15.48 -9.68
N VAL A 191 -4.54 -14.71 -8.59
CA VAL A 191 -4.62 -13.24 -8.63
C VAL A 191 -3.53 -12.66 -9.55
N ILE A 192 -2.29 -13.18 -9.49
CA ILE A 192 -1.21 -12.70 -10.36
C ILE A 192 -1.50 -13.01 -11.83
N LYS A 193 -2.06 -14.19 -12.16
CA LYS A 193 -2.46 -14.53 -13.54
C LYS A 193 -3.53 -13.58 -14.08
N GLU A 194 -4.60 -13.35 -13.32
CA GLU A 194 -5.67 -12.41 -13.70
C GLU A 194 -5.14 -10.98 -13.91
N MET A 195 -4.20 -10.55 -13.08
CA MET A 195 -3.59 -9.23 -13.22
C MET A 195 -2.62 -9.15 -14.39
N GLU A 196 -1.92 -10.23 -14.73
CA GLU A 196 -1.06 -10.28 -15.91
C GLU A 196 -1.89 -10.17 -17.19
N GLU A 197 -3.05 -10.81 -17.26
CA GLU A 197 -3.99 -10.65 -18.38
C GLU A 197 -4.38 -9.18 -18.58
N THR A 198 -4.63 -8.48 -17.47
CA THR A 198 -4.91 -7.03 -17.49
C THR A 198 -3.70 -6.24 -17.98
N VAL A 199 -2.48 -6.57 -17.55
CA VAL A 199 -1.25 -5.87 -17.99
C VAL A 199 -1.00 -6.08 -19.48
N ARG A 200 -1.22 -7.31 -19.98
CA ARG A 200 -0.99 -7.68 -21.38
C ARG A 200 -1.98 -7.00 -22.33
N SER A 201 -3.19 -6.69 -21.87
CA SER A 201 -4.18 -5.99 -22.68
C SER A 201 -3.93 -4.49 -22.83
N LEU A 202 -2.98 -3.90 -22.09
CA LEU A 202 -2.75 -2.46 -22.10
C LEU A 202 -1.97 -2.01 -23.34
N THR A 203 -2.50 -1.04 -24.07
CA THR A 203 -1.77 -0.39 -25.17
C THR A 203 -0.81 0.69 -24.66
N PRO A 204 0.24 1.07 -25.42
CA PRO A 204 1.08 2.22 -25.09
C PRO A 204 0.31 3.49 -24.78
N GLU A 205 -0.71 3.80 -25.59
CA GLU A 205 -1.52 5.00 -25.50
C GLU A 205 -2.35 5.02 -24.20
N GLU A 206 -2.96 3.90 -23.83
CA GLU A 206 -3.70 3.78 -22.56
C GLU A 206 -2.80 4.01 -21.35
N ARG A 207 -1.55 3.54 -21.41
CA ARG A 207 -0.58 3.70 -20.31
C ARG A 207 -0.14 5.15 -20.18
N GLU A 208 0.20 5.80 -21.28
CA GLU A 208 0.63 7.20 -21.31
C GLU A 208 -0.52 8.12 -20.87
N ALA A 209 -1.73 7.90 -21.38
CA ALA A 209 -2.92 8.64 -20.99
C ALA A 209 -3.21 8.50 -19.49
N PHE A 210 -3.05 7.29 -18.93
CA PHE A 210 -3.23 7.04 -17.50
C PHE A 210 -2.24 7.87 -16.66
N ILE A 211 -0.95 7.84 -17.01
CA ILE A 211 0.10 8.55 -16.28
C ILE A 211 -0.14 10.06 -16.37
N ALA A 212 -0.45 10.59 -17.55
CA ALA A 212 -0.71 12.01 -17.76
C ALA A 212 -1.90 12.50 -16.93
N LYS A 213 -3.04 11.78 -16.97
CA LYS A 213 -4.23 12.09 -16.17
C LYS A 213 -3.94 12.07 -14.67
N LEU A 214 -3.20 11.06 -14.18
CA LEU A 214 -2.84 10.94 -12.77
C LEU A 214 -1.86 12.04 -12.31
N ALA A 215 -0.86 12.36 -13.14
CA ALA A 215 0.12 13.43 -12.87
C ALA A 215 -0.55 14.80 -12.77
N LYS A 216 -1.45 15.12 -13.71
CA LYS A 216 -2.24 16.36 -13.70
C LYS A 216 -3.11 16.47 -12.45
N ALA A 217 -3.74 15.38 -12.02
CA ALA A 217 -4.53 15.35 -10.80
C ALA A 217 -3.68 15.56 -9.52
N LYS A 218 -2.41 15.13 -9.54
CA LYS A 218 -1.47 15.34 -8.43
C LYS A 218 -1.02 16.81 -8.33
N GLN A 219 -0.69 17.45 -9.44
CA GLN A 219 -0.29 18.87 -9.49
C GLN A 219 -1.40 19.80 -8.97
N LYS A 220 -2.65 19.61 -9.42
CA LYS A 220 -3.80 20.37 -8.91
C LYS A 220 -3.98 20.25 -7.39
N LYS A 221 -3.63 19.10 -6.82
CA LYS A 221 -3.75 18.87 -5.38
C LYS A 221 -2.68 19.64 -4.60
N SER A 222 -1.44 19.67 -5.08
CA SER A 222 -0.35 20.43 -4.44
C SER A 222 -0.55 21.94 -4.50
N GLU A 223 -1.28 22.45 -5.50
CA GLU A 223 -1.65 23.88 -5.59
C GLU A 223 -2.82 24.27 -4.68
N SER A 224 -3.59 23.28 -4.20
CA SER A 224 -4.81 23.47 -3.39
C SER A 224 -4.67 23.13 -1.90
N SER A 225 -3.47 22.70 -1.47
CA SER A 225 -3.17 22.24 -0.11
C SER A 225 -2.03 23.04 0.48
#